data_AF-A0A0P9F7N8-F1
#
_entry.id   AF-A0A0P9F7N8-F1
#
_cell.length_a   1.000
_cell.length_b   1.000
_cell.length_c   1.000
_cell.angle_alpha   90.00
_cell.angle_beta   90.00
_cell.angle_gamma   90.00
#
_symmetry.space_group_name_H-M   'P 1'
#
loop_
_entity.id
_entity.type
_entity.pdbx_description
1 polymer ?
#
loop_
_entity_poly.entity_id
_entity_poly.type
_entity_poly.pdbx_seq_one_letter_code
_entity_poly.pdbx_strand_id
1 'polypeptide(L)'
;AELEAKYGGYLAKQQREVERVRKMETRRLPADFDYAALRGLRNEARQVLARFRPATLGQASRLAGIHPADVAVLLVALERRRRAPAASANGQ
;
A
#
# COMPACT_ATOMS: atom_id res chain seq x y z
N ALA A 1 18.30 -15.26 -31.83
CA ALA A 1 17.50 -15.63 -30.65
C ALA A 1 16.48 -14.53 -30.34
N GLU A 2 15.35 -14.52 -31.04
CA GLU A 2 14.27 -13.53 -30.81
C GLU A 2 13.32 -13.95 -29.67
N LEU A 3 13.30 -15.25 -29.36
CA LEU A 3 12.49 -15.85 -28.30
C LEU A 3 13.00 -15.46 -26.89
N GLU A 4 14.31 -15.54 -26.65
CA GLU A 4 14.92 -15.20 -25.35
C GLU A 4 14.77 -13.72 -24.98
N ALA A 5 14.85 -12.81 -25.96
CA ALA A 5 14.68 -11.38 -25.71
C ALA A 5 13.23 -11.01 -25.30
N LYS A 6 12.22 -11.63 -25.92
CA LYS A 6 10.79 -11.46 -25.55
C LYS A 6 10.47 -12.09 -24.20
N TYR A 7 10.96 -13.30 -23.94
CA TYR A 7 10.71 -13.99 -22.66
C TYR A 7 11.45 -13.37 -21.48
N GLY A 8 12.69 -12.90 -21.68
CA GLY A 8 13.45 -12.19 -20.65
C GLY A 8 12.76 -10.91 -20.20
N GLY A 9 12.19 -10.14 -21.15
CA GLY A 9 11.39 -8.94 -20.84
C GLY A 9 10.13 -9.26 -20.03
N TYR A 10 9.44 -10.34 -20.38
CA TYR A 10 8.24 -10.80 -19.67
C TYR A 10 8.56 -11.32 -18.26
N LEU A 11 9.59 -12.16 -18.11
CA LEU A 11 10.06 -12.65 -16.80
C LEU A 11 10.47 -11.48 -15.90
N ALA A 12 11.21 -10.51 -16.42
CA ALA A 12 11.61 -9.34 -15.67
C ALA A 12 10.40 -8.50 -15.21
N LYS A 13 9.36 -8.37 -16.05
CA LYS A 13 8.12 -7.71 -15.65
C LYS A 13 7.40 -8.48 -14.54
N GLN A 14 7.24 -9.79 -14.69
CA GLN A 14 6.61 -10.65 -13.68
C GLN A 14 7.36 -10.58 -12.35
N GLN A 15 8.69 -10.65 -12.36
CA GLN A 15 9.50 -10.53 -11.14
C GLN A 15 9.32 -9.16 -10.46
N ARG A 16 9.26 -8.06 -11.23
CA ARG A 16 8.97 -6.73 -10.66
C ARG A 16 7.58 -6.65 -10.04
N GLU A 17 6.58 -7.26 -10.65
CA GLU A 17 5.23 -7.32 -10.09
C GLU A 17 5.18 -8.15 -8.80
N VAL A 18 5.85 -9.32 -8.79
CA VAL A 18 5.98 -10.17 -7.59
C VAL A 18 6.68 -9.42 -6.46
N GLU A 19 7.78 -8.72 -6.74
CA GLU A 19 8.51 -7.95 -5.74
C GLU A 19 7.66 -6.80 -5.18
N ARG A 20 6.92 -6.10 -6.05
CA ARG A 20 5.99 -5.06 -5.63
C ARG A 20 4.91 -5.61 -4.70
N VAL A 21 4.30 -6.74 -5.03
CA VAL A 21 3.29 -7.39 -4.18
C VAL A 21 3.90 -7.82 -2.83
N ARG A 22 5.08 -8.44 -2.84
CA ARG A 22 5.79 -8.82 -1.59
C ARG A 22 6.10 -7.63 -0.70
N LYS A 23 6.52 -6.50 -1.28
CA LYS A 23 6.74 -5.25 -0.56
C LYS A 23 5.44 -4.72 0.06
N MET A 24 4.28 -4.95 -0.55
CA MET A 24 2.99 -4.51 -0.02
C MET A 24 2.47 -5.40 1.10
N GLU A 25 2.68 -6.72 1.01
CA GLU A 25 2.29 -7.70 2.04
C GLU A 25 2.92 -7.40 3.41
N THR A 26 4.16 -6.91 3.42
CA THR A 26 4.93 -6.66 4.65
C THR A 26 4.74 -5.26 5.23
N ARG A 27 4.11 -4.34 4.47
CA ARG A 27 3.89 -2.96 4.92
C ARG A 27 2.68 -2.89 5.84
N ARG A 28 2.95 -2.71 7.14
CA ARG A 28 1.91 -2.58 8.16
C ARG A 28 1.14 -1.27 8.05
N LEU A 29 -0.16 -1.37 8.24
CA LEU A 29 -1.06 -0.24 8.48
C LEU A 29 -1.25 -0.14 10.01
N PRO A 30 -0.95 1.02 10.62
CA PRO A 30 -1.22 1.25 12.04
C PRO A 30 -2.71 1.08 12.38
N ALA A 31 -3.03 0.58 13.58
CA ALA A 31 -4.42 0.35 13.98
C ALA A 31 -5.23 1.65 14.14
N ASP A 32 -4.52 2.74 14.43
CA ASP A 32 -4.99 4.12 14.59
C ASP A 32 -4.97 4.91 13.27
N PHE A 33 -4.73 4.26 12.14
CA PHE A 33 -4.62 4.93 10.86
C PHE A 33 -5.97 5.55 10.43
N ASP A 34 -6.01 6.86 10.33
CA ASP A 34 -7.22 7.60 9.97
C ASP A 34 -7.46 7.62 8.45
N TYR A 35 -8.27 6.69 7.97
CA TYR A 35 -8.69 6.64 6.57
C TYR A 35 -9.59 7.82 6.17
N ALA A 36 -10.27 8.47 7.12
CA ALA A 36 -11.13 9.62 6.84
C ALA A 36 -10.32 10.90 6.59
N ALA A 37 -9.11 11.01 7.14
CA ALA A 37 -8.21 12.11 6.84
C ALA A 37 -7.57 12.02 5.44
N LEU A 38 -7.62 10.85 4.78
CA LEU A 38 -6.94 10.63 3.49
C LEU A 38 -7.64 11.30 2.31
N ARG A 39 -7.12 12.47 1.91
CA ARG A 39 -7.50 13.10 0.64
C ARG A 39 -7.07 12.23 -0.54
N GLY A 40 -7.97 12.03 -1.50
CA GLY A 40 -7.75 11.20 -2.69
C GLY A 40 -8.23 9.75 -2.54
N LEU A 41 -8.67 9.34 -1.34
CA LEU A 41 -9.32 8.04 -1.15
C LEU A 41 -10.81 8.14 -1.50
N ARG A 42 -11.31 7.22 -2.32
CA ARG A 42 -12.75 7.17 -2.67
C ARG A 42 -13.61 6.85 -1.45
N ASN A 43 -14.87 7.29 -1.45
CA ASN A 43 -15.80 7.04 -0.35
C ASN A 43 -16.00 5.54 -0.07
N GLU A 44 -16.16 4.74 -1.13
CA GLU A 44 -16.27 3.28 -1.03
C GLU A 44 -15.03 2.66 -0.37
N ALA A 45 -13.84 3.00 -0.88
CA ALA A 45 -12.58 2.52 -0.31
C ALA A 45 -12.44 2.93 1.17
N ARG A 46 -12.83 4.15 1.52
CA ARG A 46 -12.82 4.67 2.89
C ARG A 46 -13.73 3.86 3.81
N GLN A 47 -14.95 3.55 3.36
CA GLN A 47 -15.90 2.73 4.12
C GLN A 47 -15.39 1.30 4.30
N VAL A 48 -14.87 0.68 3.23
CA VAL A 48 -14.31 -0.67 3.25
C VAL A 48 -13.11 -0.74 4.20
N LEU A 49 -12.15 0.17 4.08
CA LEU A 49 -10.96 0.18 4.96
C LEU A 49 -11.32 0.46 6.42
N ALA A 50 -12.24 1.39 6.68
CA ALA A 50 -12.70 1.68 8.04
C ALA A 50 -13.44 0.49 8.67
N ARG A 51 -14.19 -0.28 7.88
CA ARG A 51 -14.90 -1.48 8.32
C ARG A 51 -13.96 -2.65 8.57
N PHE A 52 -13.07 -2.97 7.63
CA PHE A 52 -12.25 -4.17 7.69
C PHE A 52 -10.92 -3.98 8.42
N ARG A 53 -10.44 -2.73 8.57
CA ARG A 53 -9.20 -2.37 9.28
C ARG A 53 -8.04 -3.32 8.97
N PRO A 54 -7.62 -3.43 7.70
CA PRO A 54 -6.57 -4.36 7.31
C PRO A 54 -5.25 -4.02 8.03
N ALA A 55 -4.54 -5.05 8.49
CA ALA A 55 -3.27 -4.89 9.20
C ALA A 55 -2.10 -4.55 8.26
N THR A 56 -2.25 -4.81 6.95
CA THR A 56 -1.21 -4.55 5.95
C THR A 56 -1.79 -3.98 4.66
N LEU A 57 -0.95 -3.27 3.91
CA LEU A 57 -1.25 -2.79 2.55
C LEU A 57 -1.63 -3.94 1.60
N GLY A 58 -0.98 -5.09 1.74
CA GLY A 58 -1.31 -6.30 0.97
C GLY A 58 -2.73 -6.79 1.26
N GLN A 59 -3.13 -6.85 2.53
CA GLN A 59 -4.50 -7.21 2.90
C GLN A 59 -5.51 -6.19 2.36
N ALA A 60 -5.22 -4.89 2.48
CA ALA A 60 -6.06 -3.82 1.93
C ALA A 60 -6.29 -4.00 0.42
N SER A 61 -5.24 -4.33 -0.34
CA SER A 61 -5.29 -4.49 -1.80
C SER A 61 -6.18 -5.64 -2.28
N ARG A 62 -6.51 -6.60 -1.40
CA ARG A 62 -7.38 -7.75 -1.71
C ARG A 62 -8.83 -7.53 -1.33
N LEU A 63 -9.16 -6.43 -0.66
CA LEU A 63 -10.54 -6.12 -0.29
C LEU A 63 -11.34 -5.70 -1.53
N ALA A 64 -12.56 -6.20 -1.65
CA ALA A 64 -13.49 -5.77 -2.68
C ALA A 64 -13.77 -4.27 -2.55
N GLY A 65 -13.79 -3.55 -3.68
CA GLY A 65 -13.96 -2.09 -3.70
C GLY A 65 -12.67 -1.29 -3.46
N ILE A 66 -11.52 -1.94 -3.27
CA ILE A 66 -10.21 -1.29 -3.21
C ILE A 66 -9.50 -1.40 -4.56
N HIS A 67 -9.15 -0.26 -5.16
CA HIS A 67 -8.44 -0.22 -6.44
C HIS A 67 -6.96 0.09 -6.25
N PRO A 68 -6.11 -0.18 -7.27
CA PRO A 68 -4.68 0.14 -7.21
C PRO A 68 -4.36 1.60 -6.87
N ALA A 69 -5.23 2.55 -7.25
CA ALA A 69 -5.10 3.96 -6.91
C ALA A 69 -5.27 4.22 -5.41
N ASP A 70 -6.25 3.59 -4.75
CA ASP A 70 -6.47 3.71 -3.30
C ASP A 70 -5.27 3.16 -2.52
N VAL A 71 -4.70 2.05 -2.99
CA VAL A 71 -3.49 1.46 -2.41
C VAL A 71 -2.27 2.38 -2.56
N ALA A 72 -2.16 3.10 -3.68
CA ALA A 72 -1.12 4.11 -3.86
C ALA A 72 -1.29 5.30 -2.89
N VAL A 73 -2.52 5.76 -2.65
CA VAL A 73 -2.81 6.81 -1.65
C VAL A 73 -2.39 6.35 -0.25
N LEU A 74 -2.72 5.11 0.14
CA LEU A 74 -2.30 4.53 1.41
C LEU A 74 -0.77 4.48 1.56
N LEU A 75 -0.06 4.08 0.49
CA LEU A 75 1.40 4.01 0.49
C LEU A 75 2.02 5.39 0.72
N VAL A 76 1.57 6.41 -0.02
CA VAL A 76 2.06 7.79 0.12
C VAL A 76 1.79 8.33 1.52
N ALA A 77 0.60 8.04 2.08
CA ALA A 77 0.24 8.47 3.42
C ALA A 77 1.14 7.82 4.50
N LEU A 78 1.43 6.53 4.38
CA LEU A 78 2.37 5.84 5.27
C LEU A 78 3.79 6.41 5.17
N GLU A 79 4.26 6.74 3.97
CA GLU A 79 5.57 7.35 3.78
C GLU A 79 5.64 8.76 4.38
N ARG A 80 4.57 9.55 4.26
CA ARG A 80 4.46 10.86 4.92
C ARG A 80 4.49 10.73 6.43
N ARG A 81 3.74 9.78 7.00
CA ARG A 81 3.72 9.52 8.45
C ARG A 81 5.08 9.08 8.98
N ARG A 82 5.84 8.29 8.21
CA ARG A 82 7.21 7.88 8.58
C ARG A 82 8.21 9.03 8.56
N ARG A 83 8.02 10.01 7.67
CA ARG A 83 8.91 11.17 7.53
C ARG A 83 8.55 12.33 8.44
N ALA A 84 7.32 12.36 8.97
CA ALA A 84 6.97 13.31 10.02
C ALA A 84 7.93 13.08 11.20
N PRO A 85 8.63 14.12 11.69
CA PRO A 85 9.48 13.97 12.86
C PRO A 85 8.61 13.43 13.98
N ALA A 86 9.05 12.33 14.60
CA ALA A 86 8.40 11.79 15.78
C ALA A 86 8.32 12.93 16.79
N ALA A 87 7.12 13.48 16.97
CA ALA A 87 6.90 14.54 17.95
C ALA A 87 7.23 13.95 19.32
N SER A 88 8.39 14.34 19.82
CA SER A 88 8.85 14.28 21.21
C SER A 88 8.51 13.01 21.98
N ALA A 89 9.32 11.98 21.81
CA ALA A 89 9.70 11.14 22.95
C ALA A 89 10.86 11.82 23.70
N ASN A 90 10.61 13.00 24.26
CA ASN A 90 11.48 13.61 25.27
C ASN A 90 10.73 13.52 26.60
N GLY A 91 10.87 12.36 27.22
CA GLY A 91 10.59 12.13 28.62
C GLY A 91 11.83 11.53 29.24
N GLN A 92 12.84 12.36 29.48
CA GLN A 92 13.84 12.25 30.54
C GLN A 92 14.21 13.67 30.97
#